data_AF-A0A357BI46-F1
#
_entry.id   AF-A0A357BI46-F1
#
_cell.length_a   1.000
_cell.length_b   1.000
_cell.length_c   1.000
_cell.angle_alpha   90.00
_cell.angle_beta   90.00
_cell.angle_gamma   90.00
#
_symmetry.space_group_name_H-M   'P 1'
#
loop_
_entity.id
_entity.type
_entity.pdbx_description
1 polymer ?
#
loop_
_entity_poly.entity_id
_entity_poly.type
_entity_poly.pdbx_seq_one_letter_code
_entity_poly.pdbx_strand_id
1 'polypeptide(L)'
;MKIINLELRIIKGDMTELEVDAIVNPSNRELKMDAGLAGWIKQKAGAAVEDEAKKKGPLEPGSVIWTGAGRLKSKYIIHAVTVGGDGRADEMTIRRACAGAFGCAGELNVKSVALPALGCGAGGFPVVGSAKIMAQETLKFARFGNSTVREVVYCLKDDETYQTFEKQIYGYINHVQNDLGLGPYVTVDIIIEWNEGIVLIERSNPPFGLALPGGFLDYGESLEQGAIREAKEETNMDLLDLCQFHTYSSPDRDPRFQTVSTVFVAKGRGTPRFGDDAKGLRVVAVEDLLKLDYAFDHKQVIQDYLALVKRF
;
A
#
# COMPACT_ATOMS: atom_id res chain seq x y z
N MET A 1 -19.29 3.59 4.89
CA MET A 1 -18.73 4.86 4.38
C MET A 1 -18.84 4.88 2.86
N LYS A 2 -19.23 5.99 2.24
CA LYS A 2 -19.33 6.09 0.77
C LYS A 2 -18.04 6.68 0.19
N ILE A 3 -17.47 6.02 -0.80
CA ILE A 3 -16.25 6.43 -1.49
C ILE A 3 -16.58 6.46 -2.98
N ILE A 4 -16.72 7.66 -3.55
CA ILE A 4 -17.12 7.84 -4.95
C ILE A 4 -18.46 7.11 -5.23
N ASN A 5 -18.40 5.94 -5.86
CA ASN A 5 -19.54 5.10 -6.25
C ASN A 5 -19.58 3.75 -5.48
N LEU A 6 -18.74 3.58 -4.47
CA LEU A 6 -18.65 2.40 -3.62
C LEU A 6 -19.15 2.67 -2.21
N GLU A 7 -19.84 1.70 -1.63
CA GLU A 7 -20.09 1.59 -0.20
C GLU A 7 -19.03 0.69 0.42
N LEU A 8 -18.22 1.26 1.31
CA LEU A 8 -17.24 0.53 2.10
C LEU A 8 -17.78 0.25 3.50
N ARG A 9 -17.80 -1.02 3.91
CA ARG A 9 -18.12 -1.45 5.28
C ARG A 9 -16.94 -2.19 5.88
N ILE A 10 -16.73 -1.99 7.18
CA ILE A 10 -15.78 -2.76 7.99
C ILE A 10 -16.62 -3.43 9.06
N ILE A 11 -16.56 -4.76 9.12
CA ILE A 11 -17.39 -5.56 10.04
C ILE A 11 -16.53 -6.59 10.76
N LYS A 12 -16.97 -6.95 11.96
CA LYS A 12 -16.50 -8.16 12.64
C LYS A 12 -17.50 -9.29 12.38
N GLY A 13 -17.04 -10.44 11.90
CA GLY A 13 -17.93 -11.56 11.59
C GLY A 13 -17.27 -12.77 10.95
N ASP A 14 -18.10 -13.75 10.62
CA ASP A 14 -17.71 -14.94 9.88
C ASP A 14 -17.87 -14.68 8.36
N MET A 15 -16.75 -14.66 7.64
CA MET A 15 -16.70 -14.47 6.19
C MET A 15 -17.59 -15.47 5.43
N THR A 16 -17.75 -16.69 5.96
CA THR A 16 -18.50 -17.76 5.29
C THR A 16 -20.03 -17.59 5.38
N GLU A 17 -20.51 -16.72 6.26
CA GLU A 17 -21.93 -16.48 6.48
C GLU A 17 -22.44 -15.21 5.79
N LEU A 18 -21.55 -14.45 5.14
CA LEU A 18 -21.87 -13.18 4.48
C LEU A 18 -22.66 -13.39 3.19
N GLU A 19 -23.68 -12.57 3.01
CA GLU A 19 -24.48 -12.49 1.78
C GLU A 19 -23.89 -11.42 0.86
N VAL A 20 -22.79 -11.79 0.21
CA VAL A 20 -22.10 -10.98 -0.82
C VAL A 20 -21.89 -11.81 -2.07
N ASP A 21 -21.71 -11.19 -3.24
CA ASP A 21 -21.53 -11.95 -4.48
C ASP A 21 -20.21 -12.73 -4.51
N ALA A 22 -19.12 -12.16 -3.98
CA ALA A 22 -17.82 -12.83 -3.91
C ALA A 22 -17.13 -12.62 -2.55
N ILE A 23 -16.43 -13.64 -2.07
CA ILE A 23 -15.52 -13.53 -0.93
C ILE A 23 -14.07 -13.75 -1.38
N VAL A 24 -13.11 -13.10 -0.72
CA VAL A 24 -11.69 -13.30 -0.97
C VAL A 24 -11.10 -14.29 0.03
N ASN A 25 -10.43 -15.31 -0.49
CA ASN A 25 -9.71 -16.32 0.27
C ASN A 25 -8.18 -16.11 0.14
N PRO A 26 -7.48 -15.72 1.23
CA PRO A 26 -6.03 -15.67 1.26
C PRO A 26 -5.47 -17.08 1.12
N SER A 27 -4.62 -17.30 0.12
CA SER A 27 -4.15 -18.63 -0.29
C SER A 27 -2.62 -18.70 -0.33
N ASN A 28 -2.09 -19.92 -0.32
CA ASN A 28 -0.69 -20.23 -0.68
C ASN A 28 -0.58 -20.55 -2.19
N ARG A 29 0.66 -20.74 -2.66
CA ARG A 29 0.97 -20.99 -4.07
C ARG A 29 0.29 -22.25 -4.61
N GLU A 30 0.12 -23.27 -3.78
CA GLU A 30 -0.50 -24.55 -4.13
C GLU A 30 -2.03 -24.51 -4.06
N LEU A 31 -2.62 -23.39 -3.63
CA LEU A 31 -4.06 -23.22 -3.43
C LEU A 31 -4.65 -24.28 -2.47
N LYS A 32 -3.84 -24.75 -1.52
CA LYS A 32 -4.29 -25.63 -0.44
C LYS A 32 -5.09 -24.84 0.58
N MET A 33 -6.20 -25.42 1.01
CA MET A 33 -7.16 -24.85 1.95
C MET A 33 -7.22 -25.71 3.22
N ASP A 34 -6.08 -25.90 3.87
CA ASP A 34 -5.89 -26.79 5.02
C ASP A 34 -5.84 -26.08 6.37
N ALA A 35 -5.65 -24.75 6.39
CA ALA A 35 -5.52 -23.96 7.62
C ALA A 35 -6.20 -22.59 7.53
N GLY A 36 -6.36 -21.95 8.70
CA GLY A 36 -6.84 -20.58 8.83
C GLY A 36 -8.22 -20.36 8.18
N LEU A 37 -8.39 -19.18 7.57
CA LEU A 37 -9.61 -18.83 6.86
C LEU A 37 -9.87 -19.75 5.66
N ALA A 38 -8.83 -20.17 4.93
CA ALA A 38 -8.97 -21.06 3.78
C ALA A 38 -9.56 -22.42 4.20
N GLY A 39 -9.06 -23.02 5.28
CA GLY A 39 -9.61 -24.25 5.85
C GLY A 39 -11.07 -24.09 6.30
N TRP A 40 -11.39 -22.96 6.93
CA TRP A 40 -12.77 -22.66 7.35
C TRP A 40 -13.72 -22.51 6.15
N ILE A 41 -13.30 -21.80 5.11
CA ILE A 41 -14.03 -21.68 3.84
C ILE A 41 -14.25 -23.07 3.24
N LYS A 42 -13.23 -23.92 3.15
CA LYS A 42 -13.36 -25.30 2.62
C LYS A 42 -14.37 -26.13 3.42
N GLN A 43 -14.35 -26.04 4.75
CA GLN A 43 -15.27 -26.78 5.61
C GLN A 43 -16.73 -26.42 5.29
N LYS A 44 -17.02 -25.14 5.11
CA LYS A 44 -18.37 -24.63 4.83
C LYS A 44 -18.78 -24.86 3.36
N ALA A 45 -17.92 -24.47 2.42
CA ALA A 45 -18.15 -24.56 0.98
C ALA A 45 -18.20 -26.00 0.44
N GLY A 46 -17.39 -26.89 1.02
CA GLY A 46 -17.18 -28.27 0.56
C GLY A 46 -15.88 -28.46 -0.20
N ALA A 47 -15.33 -29.68 -0.19
CA ALA A 47 -13.98 -29.96 -0.71
C ALA A 47 -13.79 -29.65 -2.21
N ALA A 48 -14.86 -29.69 -3.00
CA ALA A 48 -14.82 -29.42 -4.44
C ALA A 48 -14.23 -28.04 -4.80
N VAL A 49 -14.37 -27.03 -3.92
CA VAL A 49 -13.79 -25.69 -4.19
C VAL A 49 -12.27 -25.71 -4.16
N GLU A 50 -11.68 -26.52 -3.29
CA GLU A 50 -10.22 -26.71 -3.26
C GLU A 50 -9.74 -27.50 -4.48
N ASP A 51 -10.49 -28.53 -4.89
CA ASP A 51 -10.16 -29.32 -6.09
C ASP A 51 -10.22 -28.47 -7.36
N GLU A 52 -11.16 -27.52 -7.45
CA GLU A 52 -11.22 -26.55 -8.53
C GLU A 52 -10.03 -25.58 -8.47
N ALA A 53 -9.72 -25.03 -7.30
CA ALA A 53 -8.63 -24.09 -7.12
C ALA A 53 -7.28 -24.72 -7.48
N LYS A 54 -6.97 -25.91 -6.94
CA LYS A 54 -5.69 -26.62 -7.18
C LYS A 54 -5.38 -26.88 -8.65
N LYS A 55 -6.41 -27.04 -9.50
CA LYS A 55 -6.23 -27.20 -10.96
C LYS A 55 -5.70 -25.94 -11.66
N LYS A 56 -5.80 -24.78 -11.01
CA LYS A 56 -5.35 -23.47 -11.51
C LYS A 56 -4.00 -23.04 -10.91
N GLY A 57 -3.37 -23.90 -10.10
CA GLY A 57 -2.06 -23.67 -9.50
C GLY A 57 -0.98 -24.64 -9.99
N PRO A 58 0.28 -24.48 -9.54
CA PRO A 58 0.74 -23.48 -8.58
C PRO A 58 0.80 -22.06 -9.18
N LEU A 59 0.77 -21.04 -8.32
CA LEU A 59 0.80 -19.62 -8.70
C LEU A 59 1.90 -18.85 -7.97
N GLU A 60 2.29 -17.70 -8.52
CA GLU A 60 3.21 -16.78 -7.85
C GLU A 60 2.50 -15.92 -6.79
N PRO A 61 3.19 -15.51 -5.71
CA PRO A 61 2.67 -14.53 -4.77
C PRO A 61 2.14 -13.25 -5.46
N GLY A 62 0.96 -12.81 -5.04
CA GLY A 62 0.22 -11.70 -5.63
C GLY A 62 -0.71 -12.11 -6.78
N SER A 63 -0.66 -13.36 -7.25
CA SER A 63 -1.60 -13.88 -8.26
C SER A 63 -2.99 -14.10 -7.67
N VAL A 64 -4.02 -13.96 -8.50
CA VAL A 64 -5.41 -14.12 -8.10
C VAL A 64 -6.15 -14.97 -9.13
N ILE A 65 -6.93 -15.94 -8.66
CA ILE A 65 -7.88 -16.73 -9.45
C ILE A 65 -9.24 -16.74 -8.76
N TRP A 66 -10.28 -17.25 -9.41
CA TRP A 66 -11.58 -17.46 -8.79
C TRP A 66 -12.12 -18.86 -9.03
N THR A 67 -13.04 -19.30 -8.19
CA THR A 67 -13.79 -20.57 -8.28
C THR A 67 -15.27 -20.34 -7.98
N GLY A 68 -16.10 -21.37 -8.19
CA GLY A 68 -17.45 -21.39 -7.63
C GLY A 68 -17.42 -21.52 -6.10
N ALA A 69 -18.40 -20.95 -5.40
CA ALA A 69 -18.39 -20.90 -3.94
C ALA A 69 -18.93 -22.17 -3.22
N GLY A 70 -19.28 -23.22 -3.96
CA GLY A 70 -19.85 -24.45 -3.39
C GLY A 70 -21.15 -24.18 -2.65
N ARG A 71 -21.19 -24.51 -1.35
CA ARG A 71 -22.38 -24.33 -0.48
C ARG A 71 -22.46 -22.98 0.22
N LEU A 72 -21.53 -22.05 -0.01
CA LEU A 72 -21.60 -20.73 0.62
C LEU A 72 -22.76 -19.92 0.06
N LYS A 73 -23.13 -18.85 0.79
CA LYS A 73 -24.14 -17.89 0.32
C LYS A 73 -23.62 -17.00 -0.81
N SER A 74 -22.30 -16.83 -0.92
CA SER A 74 -21.67 -16.14 -2.04
C SER A 74 -21.73 -16.98 -3.31
N LYS A 75 -21.51 -16.33 -4.46
CA LYS A 75 -21.49 -17.01 -5.77
C LYS A 75 -20.08 -17.48 -6.11
N TYR A 76 -19.08 -16.67 -5.76
CA TYR A 76 -17.68 -16.91 -6.10
C TYR A 76 -16.76 -16.85 -4.87
N ILE A 77 -15.65 -17.59 -4.96
CA ILE A 77 -14.50 -17.42 -4.07
C ILE A 77 -13.34 -16.93 -4.94
N ILE A 78 -12.79 -15.77 -4.60
CA ILE A 78 -11.60 -15.20 -5.23
C ILE A 78 -10.40 -15.61 -4.37
N HIS A 79 -9.54 -16.49 -4.89
CA HIS A 79 -8.35 -16.97 -4.21
C HIS A 79 -7.18 -16.06 -4.53
N ALA A 80 -6.71 -15.32 -3.53
CA ALA A 80 -5.59 -14.42 -3.67
C ALA A 80 -4.35 -15.01 -2.99
N VAL A 81 -3.28 -15.26 -3.75
CA VAL A 81 -2.05 -15.85 -3.20
C VAL A 81 -1.28 -14.79 -2.44
N THR A 82 -1.33 -14.86 -1.12
CA THR A 82 -0.74 -13.83 -0.24
C THR A 82 0.60 -14.24 0.38
N VAL A 83 1.02 -15.49 0.21
CA VAL A 83 2.28 -16.02 0.78
C VAL A 83 3.03 -16.88 -0.23
N GLY A 84 4.36 -16.82 -0.17
CA GLY A 84 5.28 -17.64 -0.97
C GLY A 84 5.66 -18.96 -0.32
N GLY A 85 6.71 -19.60 -0.85
CA GLY A 85 7.23 -20.88 -0.31
C GLY A 85 7.89 -20.76 1.07
N ASP A 86 8.27 -19.55 1.48
CA ASP A 86 8.75 -19.24 2.83
C ASP A 86 7.61 -18.97 3.83
N GLY A 87 6.35 -19.01 3.36
CA GLY A 87 5.16 -18.79 4.17
C GLY A 87 4.93 -17.33 4.59
N ARG A 88 5.74 -16.38 4.11
CA ARG A 88 5.63 -14.97 4.49
C ARG A 88 4.94 -14.16 3.39
N ALA A 89 4.22 -13.13 3.84
CA ALA A 89 3.68 -12.10 2.98
C ALA A 89 4.58 -10.86 3.01
N ASP A 90 4.66 -10.18 1.87
CA ASP A 90 5.33 -8.89 1.73
C ASP A 90 4.37 -7.83 1.17
N GLU A 91 4.82 -6.57 1.18
CA GLU A 91 4.01 -5.44 0.71
C GLU A 91 3.54 -5.62 -0.74
N MET A 92 4.44 -6.01 -1.65
CA MET A 92 4.14 -6.12 -3.07
C MET A 92 3.14 -7.24 -3.34
N THR A 93 3.30 -8.36 -2.62
CA THR A 93 2.39 -9.49 -2.64
C THR A 93 0.98 -9.07 -2.19
N ILE A 94 0.84 -8.35 -1.08
CA ILE A 94 -0.46 -7.89 -0.57
C ILE A 94 -1.10 -6.87 -1.52
N ARG A 95 -0.31 -5.94 -2.05
CA ARG A 95 -0.76 -4.93 -3.01
C ARG A 95 -1.33 -5.59 -4.27
N ARG A 96 -0.58 -6.52 -4.86
CA ARG A 96 -0.99 -7.28 -6.05
C ARG A 96 -2.20 -8.16 -5.78
N ALA A 97 -2.22 -8.87 -4.66
CA ALA A 97 -3.34 -9.71 -4.25
C ALA A 97 -4.64 -8.90 -4.08
N CYS A 98 -4.57 -7.72 -3.44
CA CYS A 98 -5.72 -6.85 -3.25
C CYS A 98 -6.22 -6.25 -4.58
N ALA A 99 -5.31 -5.69 -5.39
CA ALA A 99 -5.64 -5.15 -6.71
C ALA A 99 -6.20 -6.23 -7.65
N GLY A 100 -5.60 -7.41 -7.67
CA GLY A 100 -6.06 -8.55 -8.47
C GLY A 100 -7.43 -9.06 -8.02
N ALA A 101 -7.72 -9.05 -6.71
CA ALA A 101 -9.04 -9.42 -6.20
C ALA A 101 -10.13 -8.45 -6.68
N PHE A 102 -9.85 -7.15 -6.67
CA PHE A 102 -10.76 -6.17 -7.26
C PHE A 102 -10.89 -6.32 -8.78
N GLY A 103 -9.80 -6.65 -9.48
CA GLY A 103 -9.80 -6.98 -10.91
C GLY A 103 -10.73 -8.16 -11.22
N CYS A 104 -10.54 -9.29 -10.54
CA CYS A 104 -11.42 -10.46 -10.69
C CYS A 104 -12.88 -10.16 -10.35
N ALA A 105 -13.15 -9.35 -9.31
CA ALA A 105 -14.51 -8.93 -9.00
C ALA A 105 -15.15 -8.14 -10.16
N GLY A 106 -14.37 -7.27 -10.82
CA GLY A 106 -14.79 -6.58 -12.04
C GLY A 106 -15.07 -7.55 -13.20
N GLU A 107 -14.17 -8.49 -13.47
CA GLU A 107 -14.33 -9.50 -14.53
C GLU A 107 -15.59 -10.38 -14.33
N LEU A 108 -15.87 -10.74 -13.08
CA LEU A 108 -17.05 -11.51 -12.68
C LEU A 108 -18.36 -10.70 -12.71
N ASN A 109 -18.28 -9.38 -12.94
CA ASN A 109 -19.42 -8.44 -12.91
C ASN A 109 -20.26 -8.57 -11.62
N VAL A 110 -19.59 -8.73 -10.48
CA VAL A 110 -20.27 -8.80 -9.18
C VAL A 110 -20.64 -7.41 -8.66
N LYS A 111 -21.59 -7.34 -7.74
CA LYS A 111 -22.01 -6.09 -7.09
C LYS A 111 -21.37 -5.91 -5.71
N SER A 112 -21.00 -7.00 -5.03
CA SER A 112 -20.37 -6.93 -3.71
C SER A 112 -19.21 -7.91 -3.56
N VAL A 113 -18.14 -7.46 -2.90
CA VAL A 113 -16.97 -8.29 -2.60
C VAL A 113 -16.54 -8.11 -1.14
N ALA A 114 -16.28 -9.22 -0.45
CA ALA A 114 -15.76 -9.21 0.93
C ALA A 114 -14.29 -9.66 0.97
N LEU A 115 -13.45 -8.92 1.70
CA LEU A 115 -12.03 -9.18 1.87
C LEU A 115 -11.67 -9.33 3.36
N PRO A 116 -10.79 -10.27 3.72
CA PRO A 116 -10.20 -10.33 5.06
C PRO A 116 -8.95 -9.45 5.14
N ALA A 117 -8.28 -9.44 6.29
CA ALA A 117 -6.96 -8.83 6.44
C ALA A 117 -5.89 -9.64 5.66
N LEU A 118 -5.53 -9.19 4.45
CA LEU A 118 -4.62 -9.91 3.56
C LEU A 118 -3.18 -9.89 4.08
N GLY A 119 -2.49 -11.03 3.98
CA GLY A 119 -1.07 -11.19 4.36
C GLY A 119 -0.77 -11.22 5.85
N CYS A 120 -1.74 -10.88 6.71
CA CYS A 120 -1.65 -11.01 8.16
C CYS A 120 -1.69 -12.50 8.57
N GLY A 121 -2.13 -12.83 9.80
CA GLY A 121 -2.36 -14.22 10.22
C GLY A 121 -1.15 -15.12 9.94
N ALA A 122 -1.37 -16.19 9.16
CA ALA A 122 -0.30 -17.12 8.79
C ALA A 122 0.85 -16.49 7.98
N GLY A 123 0.59 -15.41 7.23
CA GLY A 123 1.61 -14.69 6.45
C GLY A 123 2.48 -13.74 7.28
N GLY A 124 2.09 -13.47 8.54
CA GLY A 124 2.88 -12.69 9.49
C GLY A 124 3.05 -11.20 9.16
N PHE A 125 2.35 -10.66 8.16
CA PHE A 125 2.46 -9.24 7.83
C PHE A 125 1.77 -8.35 8.87
N PRO A 126 2.32 -7.17 9.19
CA PRO A 126 1.71 -6.27 10.16
C PRO A 126 0.31 -5.80 9.75
N VAL A 127 -0.65 -5.92 10.68
CA VAL A 127 -2.07 -5.55 10.47
C VAL A 127 -2.23 -4.11 10.01
N VAL A 128 -1.50 -3.18 10.64
CA VAL A 128 -1.50 -1.76 10.26
C VAL A 128 -1.04 -1.57 8.80
N GLY A 129 0.02 -2.26 8.38
CA GLY A 129 0.53 -2.19 7.02
C GLY A 129 -0.48 -2.73 6.01
N SER A 130 -1.09 -3.88 6.31
CA SER A 130 -2.13 -4.49 5.47
C SER A 130 -3.32 -3.55 5.29
N ALA A 131 -3.85 -2.99 6.40
CA ALA A 131 -4.96 -2.04 6.35
C ALA A 131 -4.66 -0.81 5.48
N LYS A 132 -3.45 -0.24 5.58
CA LYS A 132 -3.02 0.89 4.75
C LYS A 132 -2.92 0.54 3.26
N ILE A 133 -2.31 -0.61 2.93
CA ILE A 133 -2.21 -1.07 1.53
C ILE A 133 -3.60 -1.31 0.96
N MET A 134 -4.47 -2.01 1.70
CA MET A 134 -5.82 -2.32 1.24
C MET A 134 -6.69 -1.06 1.08
N ALA A 135 -6.53 -0.05 1.95
CA ALA A 135 -7.17 1.26 1.78
C ALA A 135 -6.73 1.95 0.48
N GLN A 136 -5.43 1.92 0.17
CA GLN A 136 -4.86 2.48 -1.07
C GLN A 136 -5.47 1.80 -2.30
N GLU A 137 -5.46 0.47 -2.34
CA GLU A 137 -6.01 -0.28 -3.49
C GLU A 137 -7.53 -0.11 -3.62
N THR A 138 -8.25 0.02 -2.51
CA THR A 138 -9.70 0.34 -2.53
C THR A 138 -9.96 1.69 -3.19
N LEU A 139 -9.19 2.72 -2.83
CA LEU A 139 -9.33 4.05 -3.40
C LEU A 139 -9.00 4.09 -4.89
N LYS A 140 -7.94 3.41 -5.32
CA LYS A 140 -7.62 3.26 -6.74
C LYS A 140 -8.75 2.58 -7.49
N PHE A 141 -9.26 1.48 -6.95
CA PHE A 141 -10.36 0.74 -7.56
C PHE A 141 -11.63 1.61 -7.64
N ALA A 142 -11.96 2.36 -6.59
CA ALA A 142 -13.10 3.28 -6.58
C ALA A 142 -12.99 4.39 -7.65
N ARG A 143 -11.77 4.84 -7.96
CA ARG A 143 -11.51 5.93 -8.92
C ARG A 143 -11.47 5.46 -10.37
N PHE A 144 -10.76 4.38 -10.61
CA PHE A 144 -10.39 3.95 -11.97
C PHE A 144 -11.05 2.63 -12.39
N GLY A 145 -11.66 1.92 -11.44
CA GLY A 145 -12.37 0.69 -11.72
C GLY A 145 -13.66 0.98 -12.48
N ASN A 146 -13.68 0.68 -13.78
CA ASN A 146 -14.94 0.52 -14.49
C ASN A 146 -15.54 -0.84 -14.09
N SER A 147 -16.29 -0.85 -12.99
CA SER A 147 -16.81 -2.07 -12.39
C SER A 147 -18.28 -1.92 -11.96
N THR A 148 -18.98 -3.04 -11.93
CA THR A 148 -20.32 -3.17 -11.35
C THR A 148 -20.31 -3.27 -9.83
N VAL A 149 -19.13 -3.43 -9.21
CA VAL A 149 -18.99 -3.48 -7.76
C VAL A 149 -19.51 -2.16 -7.17
N ARG A 150 -20.43 -2.27 -6.23
CA ARG A 150 -21.02 -1.17 -5.45
C ARG A 150 -20.72 -1.29 -3.97
N GLU A 151 -20.33 -2.46 -3.50
CA GLU A 151 -20.05 -2.71 -2.10
C GLU A 151 -18.73 -3.46 -1.90
N VAL A 152 -17.90 -2.93 -1.00
CA VAL A 152 -16.70 -3.59 -0.48
C VAL A 152 -16.87 -3.80 1.02
N VAL A 153 -16.65 -5.02 1.48
CA VAL A 153 -16.74 -5.36 2.90
C VAL A 153 -15.40 -5.87 3.40
N TYR A 154 -14.79 -5.20 4.37
CA TYR A 154 -13.73 -5.81 5.17
C TYR A 154 -14.35 -6.61 6.30
N CYS A 155 -14.18 -7.94 6.28
CA CYS A 155 -14.70 -8.82 7.31
C CYS A 155 -13.56 -9.41 8.14
N LEU A 156 -13.49 -9.00 9.41
CA LEU A 156 -12.42 -9.32 10.34
C LEU A 156 -12.94 -10.26 11.43
N LYS A 157 -12.08 -11.16 11.92
CA LYS A 157 -12.48 -12.20 12.88
C LYS A 157 -12.46 -11.70 14.33
N ASP A 158 -11.46 -10.91 14.68
CA ASP A 158 -11.18 -10.46 16.04
C ASP A 158 -11.28 -8.93 16.19
N ASP A 159 -11.44 -8.49 17.44
CA ASP A 159 -11.65 -7.09 17.79
C ASP A 159 -10.41 -6.21 17.53
N GLU A 160 -9.21 -6.73 17.76
CA GLU A 160 -7.96 -5.99 17.58
C GLU A 160 -7.73 -5.64 16.10
N THR A 161 -7.89 -6.63 15.22
CA THR A 161 -7.80 -6.46 13.77
C THR A 161 -8.92 -5.56 13.27
N TYR A 162 -10.15 -5.73 13.76
CA TYR A 162 -11.28 -4.86 13.41
C TYR A 162 -10.99 -3.40 13.74
N GLN A 163 -10.59 -3.09 14.98
CA GLN A 163 -10.31 -1.72 15.43
C GLN A 163 -9.15 -1.11 14.64
N THR A 164 -8.13 -1.90 14.34
CA THR A 164 -7.00 -1.46 13.52
C THR A 164 -7.45 -1.13 12.10
N PHE A 165 -8.19 -2.02 11.45
CA PHE A 165 -8.72 -1.79 10.11
C PHE A 165 -9.63 -0.57 10.07
N GLU A 166 -10.56 -0.45 11.02
CA GLU A 166 -11.47 0.68 11.13
C GLU A 166 -10.71 2.02 11.22
N LYS A 167 -9.77 2.12 12.17
CA LYS A 167 -8.95 3.32 12.36
C LYS A 167 -8.13 3.66 11.12
N GLN A 168 -7.39 2.70 10.58
CA GLN A 168 -6.44 2.97 9.49
C GLN A 168 -7.15 3.28 8.18
N ILE A 169 -8.19 2.52 7.84
CA ILE A 169 -8.87 2.66 6.54
C ILE A 169 -9.73 3.92 6.53
N TYR A 170 -10.55 4.15 7.55
CA TYR A 170 -11.36 5.38 7.59
C TYR A 170 -10.50 6.63 7.75
N GLY A 171 -9.46 6.59 8.58
CA GLY A 171 -8.51 7.69 8.71
C GLY A 171 -7.86 8.04 7.38
N TYR A 172 -7.33 7.04 6.67
CA TYR A 172 -6.68 7.25 5.38
C TYR A 172 -7.63 7.79 4.31
N ILE A 173 -8.83 7.21 4.20
CA ILE A 173 -9.79 7.62 3.17
C ILE A 173 -10.34 9.01 3.45
N ASN A 174 -10.63 9.35 4.71
CA ASN A 174 -11.05 10.69 5.08
C ASN A 174 -9.97 11.73 4.73
N HIS A 175 -8.71 11.44 5.05
CA HIS A 175 -7.59 12.32 4.67
C HIS A 175 -7.53 12.52 3.16
N VAL A 176 -7.60 11.44 2.38
CA VAL A 176 -7.57 11.53 0.91
C VAL A 176 -8.77 12.30 0.35
N GLN A 177 -9.98 12.08 0.88
CA GLN A 177 -11.19 12.72 0.35
C GLN A 177 -11.31 14.20 0.75
N ASN A 178 -10.88 14.55 1.97
CA ASN A 178 -11.08 15.88 2.52
C ASN A 178 -9.88 16.81 2.30
N ASP A 179 -8.66 16.25 2.31
CA ASP A 179 -7.44 17.07 2.35
C ASP A 179 -6.73 17.06 0.98
N LEU A 180 -6.60 15.90 0.33
CA LEU A 180 -5.80 15.76 -0.90
C LEU A 180 -6.63 15.83 -2.21
N GLY A 181 -7.92 15.50 -2.17
CA GLY A 181 -8.79 15.47 -3.35
C GLY A 181 -8.54 14.28 -4.30
N LEU A 182 -8.98 14.40 -5.56
CA LEU A 182 -9.01 13.28 -6.52
C LEU A 182 -7.71 13.04 -7.30
N GLY A 183 -6.64 13.78 -7.01
CA GLY A 183 -5.36 13.71 -7.73
C GLY A 183 -5.45 14.22 -9.19
N PRO A 184 -4.35 14.15 -9.98
CA PRO A 184 -3.02 13.67 -9.58
C PRO A 184 -2.45 14.49 -8.44
N TYR A 185 -1.61 13.87 -7.61
CA TYR A 185 -1.10 14.53 -6.41
C TYR A 185 0.26 15.17 -6.67
N VAL A 186 0.46 16.33 -6.05
CA VAL A 186 1.75 17.02 -6.06
C VAL A 186 2.47 16.69 -4.76
N THR A 187 3.72 16.27 -4.87
CA THR A 187 4.59 16.00 -3.72
C THR A 187 5.91 16.77 -3.87
N VAL A 188 6.63 16.85 -2.77
CA VAL A 188 8.00 17.36 -2.74
C VAL A 188 8.89 16.36 -2.02
N ASP A 189 10.10 16.19 -2.52
CA ASP A 189 11.14 15.41 -1.86
C ASP A 189 12.39 16.29 -1.71
N ILE A 190 13.20 16.07 -0.68
CA ILE A 190 14.37 16.90 -0.39
C ILE A 190 15.62 16.03 -0.25
N ILE A 191 16.64 16.33 -1.04
CA ILE A 191 18.00 15.86 -0.83
C ILE A 191 18.65 16.85 0.15
N ILE A 192 18.75 16.45 1.42
CA ILE A 192 19.35 17.26 2.48
C ILE A 192 20.81 16.83 2.66
N GLU A 193 21.74 17.70 2.29
CA GLU A 193 23.17 17.51 2.51
C GLU A 193 23.55 17.89 3.94
N TRP A 194 24.23 17.00 4.66
CA TRP A 194 24.69 17.25 6.03
C TRP A 194 25.93 16.42 6.37
N ASN A 195 27.00 17.08 6.85
CA ASN A 195 28.27 16.47 7.24
C ASN A 195 28.76 15.39 6.26
N GLU A 196 28.92 15.76 4.98
CA GLU A 196 29.40 14.88 3.89
C GLU A 196 28.49 13.69 3.54
N GLY A 197 27.28 13.64 4.11
CA GLY A 197 26.27 12.64 3.78
C GLY A 197 24.93 13.26 3.37
N ILE A 198 24.01 12.37 3.02
CA ILE A 198 22.60 12.72 2.74
C ILE A 198 21.73 12.18 3.86
N VAL A 199 20.79 13.01 4.32
CA VAL A 199 19.78 12.63 5.31
C VAL A 199 18.69 11.81 4.63
N LEU A 200 18.45 10.61 5.16
CA LEU A 200 17.38 9.70 4.74
C LEU A 200 16.47 9.39 5.92
N ILE A 201 15.20 9.17 5.63
CA ILE A 201 14.20 8.68 6.59
C ILE A 201 13.86 7.22 6.31
N GLU A 202 13.47 6.49 7.35
CA GLU A 202 12.89 5.15 7.22
C GLU A 202 11.37 5.24 7.39
N ARG A 203 10.62 4.84 6.38
CA ARG A 203 9.16 5.03 6.36
C ARG A 203 8.45 4.08 7.32
N SER A 204 7.58 4.64 8.17
CA SER A 204 6.69 3.85 9.03
C SER A 204 5.51 3.22 8.29
N ASN A 205 5.22 3.72 7.08
CA ASN A 205 4.02 3.44 6.30
C ASN A 205 4.36 2.98 4.88
N PRO A 206 3.60 2.02 4.30
CA PRO A 206 3.86 1.52 2.95
C PRO A 206 3.72 2.64 1.90
N PRO A 207 4.65 2.77 0.94
CA PRO A 207 5.80 1.89 0.67
C PRO A 207 6.89 1.91 1.75
N PHE A 208 7.25 0.74 2.27
CA PHE A 208 8.30 0.63 3.28
C PHE A 208 9.69 0.78 2.65
N GLY A 209 10.65 1.28 3.43
CA GLY A 209 12.04 1.42 3.01
C GLY A 209 12.62 2.79 3.37
N LEU A 210 13.87 3.00 2.95
CA LEU A 210 14.51 4.30 3.04
C LEU A 210 13.96 5.25 1.98
N ALA A 211 13.83 6.52 2.32
CA ALA A 211 13.37 7.55 1.41
C ALA A 211 14.09 8.87 1.70
N LEU A 212 14.13 9.74 0.68
CA LEU A 212 14.32 11.16 0.90
C LEU A 212 13.17 11.69 1.76
N PRO A 213 13.44 12.64 2.68
CA PRO A 213 12.39 13.39 3.35
C PRO A 213 11.46 14.05 2.35
N GLY A 214 10.16 14.05 2.61
CA GLY A 214 9.18 14.58 1.68
C GLY A 214 7.76 14.11 1.91
N GLY A 215 6.82 14.79 1.27
CA GLY A 215 5.40 14.53 1.46
C GLY A 215 4.50 15.24 0.45
N PHE A 216 3.20 15.22 0.74
CA PHE A 216 2.19 15.83 -0.10
C PHE A 216 2.18 17.35 0.09
N LEU A 217 1.93 18.07 -1.00
CA LEU A 217 1.75 19.51 -0.93
C LEU A 217 0.37 19.84 -0.35
N ASP A 218 0.32 20.75 0.62
CA ASP A 218 -0.94 21.20 1.22
C ASP A 218 -1.63 22.25 0.34
N TYR A 219 -2.95 22.38 0.49
CA TYR A 219 -3.71 23.37 -0.26
C TYR A 219 -3.28 24.79 0.12
N GLY A 220 -2.89 25.59 -0.88
CA GLY A 220 -2.43 26.97 -0.69
C GLY A 220 -0.93 27.11 -0.41
N GLU A 221 -0.18 26.00 -0.42
CA GLU A 221 1.27 25.97 -0.20
C GLU A 221 2.05 26.02 -1.53
N SER A 222 3.20 26.70 -1.56
CA SER A 222 4.18 26.60 -2.67
C SER A 222 5.06 25.37 -2.52
N LEU A 223 5.70 24.91 -3.61
CA LEU A 223 6.60 23.75 -3.56
C LEU A 223 7.76 23.96 -2.56
N GLU A 224 8.31 25.16 -2.51
CA GLU A 224 9.37 25.52 -1.57
C GLU A 224 8.89 25.51 -0.13
N GLN A 225 7.68 26.02 0.13
CA GLN A 225 7.08 25.99 1.46
C GLN A 225 6.85 24.55 1.92
N GLY A 226 6.32 23.69 1.04
CA GLY A 226 6.17 22.27 1.31
C GLY A 226 7.49 21.59 1.60
N ALA A 227 8.53 21.87 0.81
CA ALA A 227 9.85 21.27 1.02
C ALA A 227 10.45 21.66 2.38
N ILE A 228 10.28 22.91 2.80
CA ILE A 228 10.72 23.40 4.11
C ILE A 228 9.90 22.75 5.23
N ARG A 229 8.57 22.67 5.10
CA ARG A 229 7.69 22.06 6.09
C ARG A 229 8.01 20.59 6.28
N GLU A 230 8.03 19.81 5.20
CA GLU A 230 8.30 18.36 5.22
C GLU A 230 9.68 18.06 5.80
N ALA A 231 10.73 18.80 5.40
CA ALA A 231 12.05 18.65 6.00
C ALA A 231 12.01 18.94 7.52
N LYS A 232 11.26 19.96 7.95
CA LYS A 232 11.15 20.29 9.35
C LYS A 232 10.40 19.22 10.14
N GLU A 233 9.29 18.73 9.60
CA GLU A 233 8.45 17.72 10.24
C GLU A 233 9.17 16.39 10.37
N GLU A 234 9.83 15.91 9.30
CA GLU A 234 10.41 14.57 9.29
C GLU A 234 11.83 14.50 9.86
N THR A 235 12.59 15.61 9.81
CA THR A 235 14.02 15.63 10.20
C THR A 235 14.38 16.68 11.26
N ASN A 236 13.44 17.57 11.62
CA ASN A 236 13.65 18.71 12.51
C ASN A 236 14.74 19.70 12.04
N MET A 237 15.16 19.62 10.78
CA MET A 237 16.20 20.46 10.21
C MET A 237 15.63 21.72 9.56
N ASP A 238 16.41 22.79 9.60
CA ASP A 238 16.18 23.96 8.75
C ASP A 238 16.98 23.80 7.45
N LEU A 239 16.45 24.31 6.34
CA LEU A 239 17.10 24.22 5.04
C LEU A 239 17.83 25.52 4.70
N LEU A 240 19.02 25.39 4.13
CA LEU A 240 19.83 26.47 3.56
C LEU A 240 20.06 26.21 2.07
N ASP A 241 20.19 27.29 1.29
CA ASP A 241 20.46 27.22 -0.15
C ASP A 241 19.45 26.35 -0.93
N LEU A 242 18.17 26.36 -0.52
CA LEU A 242 17.12 25.54 -1.14
C LEU A 242 17.02 25.82 -2.64
N CYS A 243 17.25 24.80 -3.45
CA CYS A 243 17.24 24.89 -4.90
C CYS A 243 16.42 23.74 -5.49
N GLN A 244 15.57 24.05 -6.46
CA GLN A 244 14.86 23.01 -7.21
C GLN A 244 15.84 22.23 -8.06
N PHE A 245 15.82 20.90 -7.95
CA PHE A 245 16.68 19.99 -8.70
C PHE A 245 15.98 19.45 -9.95
N HIS A 246 14.90 18.69 -9.78
CA HIS A 246 14.18 18.09 -10.91
C HIS A 246 12.73 17.74 -10.54
N THR A 247 11.88 17.54 -11.54
CA THR A 247 10.49 17.06 -11.34
C THR A 247 10.34 15.68 -11.96
N TYR A 248 9.91 14.72 -11.15
CA TYR A 248 9.67 13.32 -11.55
C TYR A 248 8.17 13.07 -11.66
N SER A 249 7.74 12.57 -12.82
CA SER A 249 6.31 12.43 -13.15
C SER A 249 5.99 11.11 -13.86
N SER A 250 6.84 10.07 -13.73
CA SER A 250 6.49 8.75 -14.26
C SER A 250 5.19 8.27 -13.62
N PRO A 251 4.17 7.82 -14.38
CA PRO A 251 2.87 7.44 -13.81
C PRO A 251 2.91 6.34 -12.75
N ASP A 252 3.96 5.53 -12.75
CA ASP A 252 4.19 4.38 -11.87
C ASP A 252 5.24 4.63 -10.77
N ARG A 253 5.75 5.87 -10.63
CA ARG A 253 6.82 6.19 -9.67
C ARG A 253 6.43 5.94 -8.21
N ASP A 254 5.16 6.16 -7.89
CA ASP A 254 4.59 5.89 -6.59
C ASP A 254 3.53 4.79 -6.74
N PRO A 255 3.71 3.63 -6.10
CA PRO A 255 2.77 2.53 -6.22
C PRO A 255 1.43 2.83 -5.53
N ARG A 256 1.27 3.94 -4.80
CA ARG A 256 0.02 4.32 -4.13
C ARG A 256 -0.93 5.05 -5.07
N PHE A 257 -0.46 6.04 -5.81
CA PHE A 257 -1.27 6.86 -6.71
C PHE A 257 -0.39 7.53 -7.76
N GLN A 258 -1.00 8.09 -8.82
CA GLN A 258 -0.27 8.97 -9.72
C GLN A 258 0.18 10.24 -8.97
N THR A 259 1.49 10.40 -8.84
CA THR A 259 2.13 11.54 -8.17
C THR A 259 3.10 12.26 -9.11
N VAL A 260 3.20 13.57 -8.96
CA VAL A 260 4.24 14.41 -9.55
C VAL A 260 5.06 14.96 -8.39
N SER A 261 6.33 14.58 -8.30
CA SER A 261 7.21 15.08 -7.24
C SER A 261 8.22 16.05 -7.78
N THR A 262 8.36 17.20 -7.13
CA THR A 262 9.48 18.11 -7.36
C THR A 262 10.51 17.92 -6.26
N VAL A 263 11.71 17.52 -6.67
CA VAL A 263 12.83 17.27 -5.77
C VAL A 263 13.64 18.54 -5.60
N PHE A 264 13.94 18.89 -4.35
CA PHE A 264 14.82 19.99 -3.98
C PHE A 264 16.15 19.46 -3.44
N VAL A 265 17.19 20.28 -3.56
CA VAL A 265 18.49 20.06 -2.89
C VAL A 265 18.69 21.22 -1.93
N ALA A 266 19.16 20.93 -0.72
CA ALA A 266 19.47 21.93 0.29
C ALA A 266 20.56 21.44 1.24
N LYS A 267 21.26 22.38 1.88
CA LYS A 267 22.10 22.08 3.04
C LYS A 267 21.27 22.08 4.30
N GLY A 268 21.40 21.05 5.11
CA GLY A 268 20.73 20.95 6.39
C GLY A 268 21.44 21.79 7.46
N ARG A 269 20.68 22.55 8.25
CA ARG A 269 21.15 23.23 9.46
C ARG A 269 20.51 22.62 10.70
N GLY A 270 21.34 22.33 11.71
CA GLY A 270 20.93 21.68 12.95
C GLY A 270 21.41 20.23 13.05
N THR A 271 20.93 19.50 14.05
CA THR A 271 21.20 18.06 14.18
C THR A 271 19.95 17.28 13.75
N PRO A 272 20.07 16.36 12.77
CA PRO A 272 18.93 15.58 12.30
C PRO A 272 18.27 14.77 13.43
N ARG A 273 16.94 14.85 13.55
CA ARG A 273 16.12 14.03 14.47
C ARG A 273 14.82 13.63 13.77
N PHE A 274 14.42 12.37 13.88
CA PHE A 274 13.21 11.89 13.20
C PHE A 274 11.93 12.48 13.82
N GLY A 275 10.95 12.79 12.97
CA GLY A 275 9.59 13.18 13.36
C GLY A 275 8.60 12.02 13.41
N ASP A 276 7.32 12.33 13.59
CA ASP A 276 6.25 11.37 13.95
C ASP A 276 6.03 10.25 12.91
N ASP A 277 6.24 10.51 11.61
CA ASP A 277 5.98 9.55 10.52
C ASP A 277 7.19 8.69 10.11
N ALA A 278 8.38 8.98 10.64
CA ALA A 278 9.59 8.23 10.38
C ALA A 278 9.85 7.19 11.48
N LYS A 279 10.16 5.94 11.09
CA LYS A 279 10.66 4.89 12.00
C LYS A 279 12.08 5.17 12.48
N GLY A 280 12.83 5.93 11.71
CA GLY A 280 14.21 6.27 11.98
C GLY A 280 14.76 7.27 10.96
N LEU A 281 15.91 7.84 11.27
CA LEU A 281 16.65 8.76 10.42
C LEU A 281 18.09 8.29 10.33
N ARG A 282 18.69 8.34 9.13
CA ARG A 282 20.08 7.97 8.90
C ARG A 282 20.76 9.01 8.04
N VAL A 283 21.99 9.38 8.40
CA VAL A 283 22.88 10.13 7.51
C VAL A 283 23.77 9.10 6.83
N VAL A 284 23.75 9.08 5.50
CA VAL A 284 24.47 8.09 4.69
C VAL A 284 25.52 8.80 3.85
N ALA A 285 26.74 8.29 3.91
CA ALA A 285 27.85 8.77 3.09
C ALA A 285 27.56 8.58 1.60
N VAL A 286 28.01 9.53 0.78
CA VAL A 286 27.67 9.60 -0.64
C VAL A 286 28.01 8.30 -1.41
N GLU A 287 29.14 7.68 -1.08
CA GLU A 287 29.64 6.43 -1.66
C GLU A 287 28.79 5.20 -1.33
N ASP A 288 27.98 5.26 -0.28
CA ASP A 288 27.14 4.17 0.19
C ASP A 288 25.69 4.28 -0.29
N LEU A 289 25.26 5.46 -0.75
CA LEU A 289 23.87 5.71 -1.13
C LEU A 289 23.33 4.70 -2.16
N LEU A 290 24.11 4.35 -3.18
CA LEU A 290 23.66 3.45 -4.24
C LEU A 290 23.61 1.97 -3.82
N LYS A 291 24.20 1.63 -2.67
CA LYS A 291 24.21 0.27 -2.11
C LYS A 291 22.93 -0.06 -1.34
N LEU A 292 22.09 0.94 -1.07
CA LEU A 292 20.86 0.81 -0.30
C LEU A 292 19.65 0.54 -1.20
N ASP A 293 18.59 0.02 -0.58
CA ASP A 293 17.26 -0.12 -1.17
C ASP A 293 16.35 1.01 -0.66
N TYR A 294 15.54 1.53 -1.56
CA TYR A 294 14.71 2.71 -1.31
C TYR A 294 13.25 2.41 -1.62
N ALA A 295 12.37 3.12 -0.93
CA ALA A 295 10.98 3.24 -1.31
C ALA A 295 10.86 4.14 -2.56
N PHE A 296 9.77 3.95 -3.32
CA PHE A 296 9.49 4.72 -4.54
C PHE A 296 10.61 4.61 -5.60
N ASP A 297 10.79 5.66 -6.39
CA ASP A 297 11.85 5.86 -7.36
C ASP A 297 13.08 6.58 -6.78
N HIS A 298 13.20 6.71 -5.45
CA HIS A 298 14.23 7.56 -4.82
C HIS A 298 15.66 7.09 -5.11
N LYS A 299 15.87 5.80 -5.41
CA LYS A 299 17.16 5.31 -5.89
C LYS A 299 17.56 5.98 -7.22
N GLN A 300 16.62 6.16 -8.15
CA GLN A 300 16.84 6.87 -9.41
C GLN A 300 17.12 8.35 -9.16
N VAL A 301 16.32 9.00 -8.30
CA VAL A 301 16.53 10.41 -7.92
C VAL A 301 17.94 10.66 -7.40
N ILE A 302 18.43 9.78 -6.51
CA ILE A 302 19.79 9.85 -5.96
C ILE A 302 20.84 9.58 -7.05
N GLN A 303 20.62 8.62 -7.95
CA GLN A 303 21.54 8.38 -9.06
C GLN A 303 21.71 9.61 -9.95
N ASP A 304 20.60 10.29 -10.28
CA ASP A 304 20.61 11.51 -11.09
C ASP A 304 21.33 12.65 -10.36
N TYR A 305 21.08 12.80 -9.06
CA TYR A 305 21.76 13.77 -8.21
C TYR A 305 23.28 13.59 -8.21
N LEU A 306 23.75 12.36 -7.96
CA LEU A 306 25.19 12.06 -7.94
C LEU A 306 25.85 12.23 -9.31
N ALA A 307 25.11 11.99 -10.39
CA ALA A 307 25.59 12.25 -11.75
C ALA A 307 25.77 13.75 -12.03
N LEU A 308 24.94 14.61 -11.42
CA LEU A 308 25.09 16.07 -11.51
C LEU A 308 26.28 16.57 -10.68
N VAL A 309 26.41 16.13 -9.43
CA VAL A 309 27.49 16.58 -8.53
C VAL A 309 28.87 16.20 -9.09
N LYS A 310 29.02 15.03 -9.70
CA LYS A 310 30.28 14.59 -10.33
C LYS A 310 30.72 15.42 -11.55
N ARG A 311 29.84 16.25 -12.12
CA ARG A 311 30.15 17.08 -13.29
C ARG A 311 30.82 18.41 -12.91
N PHE A 312 30.86 18.75 -11.63
CA PHE A 312 31.44 19.97 -11.08
C PHE A 312 32.52 19.64 -10.05
#